data_AF-D1M8P8-F1
#
_entry.id   AF-D1M8P8-F1
#
_cell.length_a   1.000
_cell.length_b   1.000
_cell.length_c   1.000
_cell.angle_alpha   90.00
_cell.angle_beta   90.00
_cell.angle_gamma   90.00
#
_symmetry.space_group_name_H-M   'P 1'
#
loop_
_entity.id
_entity.type
_entity.pdbx_description
1 polymer ?
#
loop_
_entity_poly.entity_id
_entity_poly.type
_entity_poly.pdbx_seq_one_letter_code
_entity_poly.pdbx_strand_id
1 'polypeptide(L)'
;GTMFVTKTRDFKNCHVRPAWFKTMFSVRTCAECEAEKTLALTEGAQVRYTLKGNRKNFVILSAVGESYVSFYPYSAERGHFSTIINQTMYLTEATDLADSTEIARIATMSMAPRSLITFVPENIIDNQFPFAATTQKPKNMDEMMFSTKKYIVNVLKTAAQSMTGPAVLAEGALFPVIAVTMMRRAN
;
A
#
# COMPACT_ATOMS: atom_id res chain seq x y z
N GLY A 1 9.98 -21.90 29.13
CA GLY A 1 11.32 -21.61 28.60
C GLY A 1 11.24 -20.52 27.56
N THR A 2 12.38 -19.96 27.15
CA THR A 2 12.45 -19.04 26.00
C THR A 2 12.61 -19.85 24.72
N MET A 3 11.89 -19.48 23.67
CA MET A 3 11.92 -20.13 22.37
C MET A 3 12.15 -19.10 21.28
N PHE A 4 12.90 -19.50 20.25
CA PHE A 4 13.14 -18.69 19.06
C PHE A 4 12.43 -19.33 17.88
N VAL A 5 11.54 -18.57 17.24
CA VAL A 5 10.70 -19.07 16.14
C VAL A 5 10.87 -18.15 14.95
N THR A 6 11.25 -18.70 13.81
CA THR A 6 11.27 -17.95 12.55
C THR A 6 10.16 -18.45 11.65
N LYS A 7 9.33 -17.53 11.16
CA LYS A 7 8.28 -17.82 10.18
C LYS A 7 8.59 -17.09 8.89
N THR A 8 8.69 -17.82 7.80
CA THR A 8 8.83 -17.27 6.45
C THR A 8 7.51 -17.39 5.69
N ARG A 9 7.27 -16.45 4.78
CA ARG A 9 6.14 -16.44 3.85
C ARG A 9 6.67 -16.20 2.44
N ASP A 10 6.31 -17.10 1.55
CA ASP A 10 6.47 -16.94 0.11
C ASP A 10 5.14 -16.45 -0.46
N PHE A 11 5.11 -15.20 -0.93
CA PHE A 11 3.88 -14.60 -1.45
C PHE A 11 3.55 -15.04 -2.87
N LYS A 12 4.46 -15.76 -3.55
CA LYS A 12 4.19 -16.37 -4.85
C LYS A 12 3.20 -17.53 -4.74
N ASN A 13 3.24 -18.29 -3.65
CA ASN A 13 2.41 -19.48 -3.44
C ASN A 13 1.33 -19.24 -2.37
N CYS A 14 0.46 -18.28 -2.63
CA CYS A 14 -0.64 -17.92 -1.73
C CYS A 14 -1.98 -18.46 -2.25
N HIS A 15 -2.80 -19.02 -1.35
CA HIS A 15 -4.19 -19.39 -1.68
C HIS A 15 -5.04 -18.15 -2.03
N VAL A 16 -4.82 -17.03 -1.34
CA VAL A 16 -5.48 -15.76 -1.62
C VAL A 16 -4.41 -14.69 -1.71
N ARG A 17 -4.33 -14.03 -2.87
CA ARG A 17 -3.46 -12.89 -3.09
C ARG A 17 -4.32 -11.67 -3.39
N PRO A 18 -4.56 -10.78 -2.40
CA PRO A 18 -5.27 -9.54 -2.68
C PRO A 18 -4.40 -8.70 -3.62
N ALA A 19 -4.86 -8.54 -4.85
CA ALA A 19 -4.21 -7.72 -5.86
C ALA A 19 -5.23 -6.72 -6.40
N TRP A 20 -4.78 -5.48 -6.60
CA TRP A 20 -5.54 -4.47 -7.30
C TRP A 20 -4.70 -3.99 -8.47
N PHE A 21 -5.30 -4.02 -9.65
CA PHE A 21 -4.64 -3.61 -10.88
C PHE A 21 -5.58 -2.73 -11.68
N LYS A 22 -5.07 -1.59 -12.11
CA LYS A 22 -5.77 -0.66 -13.00
C LYS A 22 -4.86 -0.33 -14.16
N THR A 23 -5.30 -0.67 -15.35
CA THR A 23 -4.56 -0.45 -16.58
C THR A 23 -5.50 0.05 -17.66
N MET A 24 -4.96 0.81 -18.62
CA MET A 24 -5.69 1.17 -19.85
C MET A 24 -5.49 0.11 -20.96
N PHE A 25 -4.62 -0.87 -20.72
CA PHE A 25 -4.26 -1.90 -21.68
C PHE A 25 -4.96 -3.22 -21.36
N SER A 26 -5.41 -3.96 -22.38
CA SER A 26 -5.85 -5.34 -22.20
C SER A 26 -4.64 -6.23 -21.93
N VAL A 27 -4.51 -6.74 -20.71
CA VAL A 27 -3.42 -7.64 -20.34
C VAL A 27 -3.87 -9.08 -20.51
N ARG A 28 -3.01 -9.92 -21.10
CA ARG A 28 -3.19 -11.38 -21.16
C ARG A 28 -2.00 -12.04 -20.48
N THR A 29 -2.25 -13.10 -19.72
CA THR A 29 -1.18 -13.91 -19.15
C THR A 29 -0.43 -14.61 -20.27
N CYS A 30 0.88 -14.42 -20.32
CA CYS A 30 1.77 -15.06 -21.28
C CYS A 30 2.28 -16.37 -20.66
N ALA A 31 1.81 -17.52 -21.16
CA ALA A 31 2.22 -18.83 -20.65
C ALA A 31 3.71 -19.13 -20.89
N GLU A 32 4.27 -18.68 -22.02
CA GLU A 32 5.69 -18.84 -22.36
C GLU A 32 6.58 -18.03 -21.42
N CYS A 33 6.15 -16.82 -21.05
CA CYS A 33 6.85 -15.94 -20.11
C CYS A 33 6.85 -16.50 -18.67
N GLU A 34 5.86 -17.31 -18.29
CA GLU A 34 5.86 -18.03 -17.01
C GLU A 34 6.89 -19.17 -17.00
N ALA A 35 7.08 -19.86 -18.12
CA ALA A 35 8.08 -20.91 -18.29
C ALA A 35 9.52 -20.36 -18.18
N GLU A 36 9.75 -19.15 -18.70
CA GLU A 36 11.03 -18.44 -18.59
C GLU A 36 11.30 -17.84 -17.19
N LYS A 37 10.35 -17.96 -16.25
CA LYS A 37 10.44 -17.44 -14.87
C LYS A 37 10.80 -15.94 -14.81
N THR A 38 10.42 -15.16 -15.82
CA THR A 38 10.57 -13.70 -15.82
C THR A 38 9.49 -13.06 -14.95
N LEU A 39 9.44 -13.46 -13.67
CA LEU A 39 8.48 -12.91 -12.73
C LEU A 39 8.87 -11.47 -12.46
N ALA A 40 8.10 -10.56 -13.07
CA ALA A 40 8.30 -9.13 -12.90
C ALA A 40 8.13 -8.70 -11.44
N LEU A 41 7.50 -9.50 -10.57
CA LEU A 41 7.30 -9.18 -9.16
C LEU A 41 7.64 -10.38 -8.28
N THR A 42 8.58 -10.19 -7.36
CA THR A 42 8.99 -11.18 -6.34
C THR A 42 8.76 -10.60 -4.96
N GLU A 43 8.11 -11.37 -4.08
CA GLU A 43 7.67 -10.89 -2.78
C GLU A 43 7.88 -11.97 -1.73
N GLY A 44 8.36 -11.58 -0.56
CA GLY A 44 8.50 -12.49 0.57
C GLY A 44 8.59 -11.74 1.88
N ALA A 45 8.33 -12.46 2.97
CA ALA A 45 8.51 -11.93 4.31
C ALA A 45 9.07 -12.98 5.26
N GLN A 46 9.86 -12.53 6.23
CA GLN A 46 10.33 -13.31 7.35
C GLN A 46 10.00 -12.57 8.64
N VAL A 47 9.51 -13.29 9.64
CA VAL A 47 9.33 -12.75 10.99
C VAL A 47 10.03 -13.66 11.98
N ARG A 48 10.93 -13.07 12.77
CA ARG A 48 11.71 -13.73 13.83
C ARG A 48 11.10 -13.34 15.17
N TYR A 49 10.64 -14.32 15.93
CA TYR A 49 9.98 -14.15 17.21
C TYR A 49 10.86 -14.67 18.34
N THR A 50 10.92 -13.91 19.44
CA THR A 50 11.36 -14.40 20.74
C THR A 50 10.13 -14.61 21.60
N LEU A 51 9.90 -15.85 22.04
CA LEU A 51 8.71 -16.26 22.77
C LEU A 51 9.08 -16.72 24.17
N LYS A 52 8.23 -16.45 25.16
CA LYS A 52 8.32 -17.02 26.52
C LYS A 52 7.14 -17.94 26.77
N GLY A 53 7.39 -19.17 27.20
CA GLY A 53 6.35 -20.14 27.55
C GLY A 53 6.59 -21.52 26.91
N ASN A 54 5.55 -22.06 26.30
CA ASN A 54 5.53 -23.34 25.57
C ASN A 54 4.74 -23.22 24.25
N ARG A 55 4.66 -24.29 23.46
CA ARG A 55 4.02 -24.26 22.13
C ARG A 55 2.52 -23.96 22.13
N LYS A 56 1.81 -24.19 23.24
CA LYS A 56 0.36 -23.96 23.38
C LYS A 56 0.05 -22.61 24.02
N ASN A 57 0.85 -22.23 25.02
CA ASN A 57 0.71 -21.01 25.79
C ASN A 57 2.04 -20.26 25.75
N PHE A 58 2.09 -19.18 24.97
CA PHE A 58 3.27 -18.34 24.82
C PHE A 58 2.91 -16.87 24.80
N VAL A 59 3.86 -16.06 25.25
CA VAL A 59 3.86 -14.61 25.09
C VAL A 59 4.97 -14.22 24.13
N ILE A 60 4.67 -13.31 23.20
CA ILE A 60 5.67 -12.75 22.30
C ILE A 60 6.44 -11.67 23.05
N LEU A 61 7.73 -11.90 23.28
CA LEU A 61 8.63 -10.93 23.90
C LEU A 61 9.16 -9.93 22.87
N SER A 62 9.49 -10.42 21.69
CA SER A 62 9.88 -9.57 20.57
C SER A 62 9.52 -10.21 19.23
N ALA A 63 9.29 -9.36 18.23
CA ALA A 63 9.10 -9.76 16.85
C ALA A 63 9.86 -8.80 15.94
N VAL A 64 10.73 -9.33 15.09
CA VAL A 64 11.42 -8.60 14.04
C VAL A 64 10.93 -9.15 12.70
N GLY A 65 10.15 -8.36 11.99
CA GLY A 65 9.63 -8.65 10.67
C GLY A 65 10.41 -7.91 9.60
N GLU A 66 10.78 -8.62 8.55
CA GLU A 66 11.41 -8.10 7.35
C GLU A 66 10.59 -8.60 6.15
N SER A 67 10.16 -7.70 5.29
CA SER A 67 9.47 -8.01 4.05
C SER A 67 10.16 -7.33 2.89
N TYR A 68 10.21 -8.00 1.74
CA TYR A 68 10.75 -7.46 0.52
C TYR A 68 9.75 -7.60 -0.62
N VAL A 69 9.72 -6.58 -1.47
CA VAL A 69 8.96 -6.54 -2.72
C VAL A 69 9.92 -6.04 -3.78
N SER A 70 10.26 -6.90 -4.73
CA SER A 70 11.21 -6.62 -5.81
C SER A 70 10.50 -6.66 -7.15
N PHE A 71 10.55 -5.55 -7.88
CA PHE A 71 9.97 -5.39 -9.21
C PHE A 71 11.07 -5.36 -10.28
N TYR A 72 10.99 -6.30 -11.22
CA TYR A 72 11.91 -6.53 -12.34
C TYR A 72 11.19 -6.20 -13.66
N PRO A 73 11.26 -4.95 -14.14
CA PRO A 73 10.51 -4.54 -15.33
C PRO A 73 10.98 -5.19 -16.63
N TYR A 74 12.23 -5.63 -16.70
CA TYR A 74 12.84 -6.18 -17.91
C TYR A 74 13.42 -7.59 -17.68
N SER A 75 14.37 -7.71 -16.74
CA SER A 75 14.94 -9.00 -16.32
C SER A 75 15.63 -8.85 -14.96
N ALA A 76 15.95 -9.97 -14.30
CA ALA A 76 16.68 -9.98 -13.03
C ALA A 76 18.06 -9.29 -13.12
N GLU A 77 18.69 -9.34 -14.29
CA GLU A 77 20.04 -8.82 -14.55
C GLU A 77 20.06 -7.34 -14.94
N ARG A 78 18.93 -6.79 -15.40
CA ARG A 78 18.84 -5.40 -15.91
C ARG A 78 18.43 -4.38 -14.85
N GLY A 79 18.68 -4.71 -13.59
CA GLY A 79 18.32 -3.89 -12.43
C GLY A 79 16.86 -4.09 -12.00
N HIS A 80 16.57 -3.66 -10.78
CA HIS A 80 15.27 -3.85 -10.16
C HIS A 80 14.98 -2.75 -9.15
N PHE A 81 13.69 -2.58 -8.86
CA PHE A 81 13.23 -1.73 -7.76
C PHE A 81 12.88 -2.62 -6.58
N SER A 82 13.47 -2.34 -5.42
CA SER A 82 13.19 -3.09 -4.19
C SER A 82 12.59 -2.18 -3.13
N THR A 83 11.47 -2.59 -2.56
CA THR A 83 10.94 -2.02 -1.32
C THR A 83 11.18 -3.01 -0.19
N ILE A 84 11.84 -2.54 0.87
CA ILE A 84 12.11 -3.32 2.08
C ILE A 84 11.31 -2.70 3.22
N ILE A 85 10.52 -3.52 3.91
CA ILE A 85 9.67 -3.11 5.02
C ILE A 85 10.15 -3.84 6.27
N ASN A 86 10.62 -3.07 7.23
CA ASN A 86 11.08 -3.59 8.51
C ASN A 86 10.10 -3.18 9.61
N GLN A 87 9.72 -4.13 10.44
CA GLN A 87 8.85 -3.91 11.59
C GLN A 87 9.47 -4.56 12.81
N THR A 88 9.53 -3.81 13.90
CA THR A 88 10.10 -4.29 15.15
C THR A 88 9.11 -4.03 16.27
N MET A 89 8.84 -5.06 17.06
CA MET A 89 7.97 -5.02 18.22
C MET A 89 8.71 -5.62 19.41
N TYR A 90 8.63 -4.95 20.56
CA TYR A 90 9.14 -5.44 21.84
C TYR A 90 8.06 -5.32 22.89
N LEU A 91 7.91 -6.34 23.72
CA LEU A 91 7.10 -6.28 24.92
C LEU A 91 7.86 -5.49 25.98
N THR A 92 7.37 -4.30 26.31
CA THR A 92 8.01 -3.42 27.29
C THR A 92 7.61 -3.77 28.72
N GLU A 93 6.31 -3.99 28.94
CA GLU A 93 5.75 -4.30 30.24
C GLU A 93 4.51 -5.18 30.08
N ALA A 94 4.30 -6.07 31.03
CA ALA A 94 3.09 -6.86 31.15
C ALA A 94 2.64 -6.77 32.60
N THR A 95 1.46 -6.19 32.81
CA THR A 95 0.82 -6.10 34.12
C THR A 95 -0.35 -7.04 34.18
N ASP A 96 -0.47 -7.76 35.29
CA ASP A 96 -1.66 -8.56 35.56
C ASP A 96 -2.82 -7.60 35.84
N LEU A 97 -3.91 -7.77 35.10
CA LEU A 97 -5.15 -7.08 35.39
C LEU A 97 -5.79 -7.77 36.60
N ALA A 98 -6.21 -7.00 37.61
CA ALA A 98 -6.97 -7.54 38.72
C ALA A 98 -8.30 -8.13 38.20
N ASP A 99 -8.83 -9.18 38.83
CA ASP A 99 -10.07 -9.85 38.41
C ASP A 99 -11.29 -8.90 38.32
N SER A 100 -11.25 -7.77 39.05
CA SER A 100 -12.27 -6.72 39.05
C SER A 100 -12.10 -5.65 37.96
N THR A 101 -11.02 -5.71 37.17
CA THR A 101 -10.76 -4.73 36.12
C THR A 101 -11.66 -5.03 34.94
N GLU A 102 -12.66 -4.17 34.71
CA GLU A 102 -13.46 -4.24 33.49
C GLU A 102 -12.54 -4.06 32.28
N ILE A 103 -12.27 -5.16 31.57
CA ILE A 103 -11.65 -5.09 30.25
C ILE A 103 -12.61 -4.30 29.39
N ALA A 104 -12.24 -3.06 29.04
CA ALA A 104 -12.98 -2.26 28.08
C ALA A 104 -13.17 -3.15 26.85
N ARG A 105 -14.39 -3.67 26.67
CA ARG A 105 -14.81 -4.22 25.38
C ARG A 105 -14.60 -3.03 24.46
N ILE A 106 -13.56 -3.08 23.63
CA ILE A 106 -13.38 -2.11 22.55
C ILE A 106 -14.72 -2.16 21.84
N ALA A 107 -15.55 -1.14 22.09
CA ALA A 107 -16.87 -1.05 21.52
C ALA A 107 -16.61 -1.17 20.04
N THR A 108 -17.00 -2.32 19.49
CA THR A 108 -16.83 -2.64 18.09
C THR A 108 -17.55 -1.52 17.37
N MET A 109 -16.79 -0.55 16.87
CA MET A 109 -17.28 0.41 15.91
C MET A 109 -17.81 -0.44 14.76
N SER A 110 -19.11 -0.75 14.77
CA SER A 110 -19.94 -1.20 13.66
C SER A 110 -19.17 -1.76 12.46
N MET A 111 -18.40 -2.83 12.64
CA MET A 111 -17.59 -3.41 11.58
C MET A 111 -17.53 -4.90 11.87
N ALA A 112 -18.10 -5.69 10.97
CA ALA A 112 -17.93 -7.14 10.90
C ALA A 112 -16.45 -7.52 11.15
N PRO A 113 -16.16 -8.71 11.71
CA PRO A 113 -14.79 -9.16 11.98
C PRO A 113 -13.93 -8.94 10.74
N ARG A 114 -13.09 -7.89 10.78
CA ARG A 114 -12.21 -7.57 9.66
C ARG A 114 -11.20 -8.69 9.59
N SER A 115 -11.24 -9.43 8.48
CA SER A 115 -10.23 -10.43 8.16
C SER A 115 -8.83 -9.81 8.31
N LEU A 116 -7.85 -10.58 8.80
CA LEU A 116 -6.43 -10.18 8.86
C LEU A 116 -5.78 -10.09 7.47
N ILE A 117 -6.59 -10.06 6.42
CA ILE A 117 -6.19 -9.84 5.04
C ILE A 117 -6.28 -8.34 4.78
N THR A 118 -5.23 -7.78 4.18
CA THR A 118 -5.25 -6.40 3.71
C THR A 118 -6.39 -6.21 2.72
N PHE A 119 -7.22 -5.20 2.95
CA PHE A 119 -8.28 -4.83 2.02
C PHE A 119 -7.90 -3.56 1.29
N VAL A 120 -8.35 -3.48 0.05
CA VAL A 120 -8.27 -2.29 -0.78
C VAL A 120 -9.58 -1.53 -0.56
N PRO A 121 -9.58 -0.32 0.03
CA PRO A 121 -10.80 0.47 0.17
C PRO A 121 -11.57 0.59 -1.16
N GLU A 122 -12.90 0.52 -1.12
CA GLU A 122 -13.75 0.59 -2.33
C GLU A 122 -13.58 1.92 -3.09
N ASN A 123 -13.21 2.99 -2.38
CA ASN A 123 -13.01 4.35 -2.91
C ASN A 123 -11.53 4.74 -3.04
N ILE A 124 -10.64 3.85 -3.51
CA ILE A 124 -9.33 4.30 -4.00
C ILE A 124 -9.54 4.99 -5.35
N ILE A 125 -10.04 6.21 -5.30
CA ILE A 125 -9.46 7.24 -6.14
C ILE A 125 -7.97 7.21 -5.82
N ASP A 126 -7.13 7.30 -6.85
CA ASP A 126 -5.68 7.43 -6.75
C ASP A 126 -5.33 8.69 -5.92
N ASN A 127 -5.44 8.56 -4.59
CA ASN A 127 -5.37 9.66 -3.63
C ASN A 127 -3.92 10.10 -3.44
N GLN A 128 -2.99 9.23 -3.82
CA GLN A 128 -1.59 9.54 -3.96
C GLN A 128 -1.26 9.41 -5.43
N PHE A 129 -1.51 10.47 -6.20
CA PHE A 129 -0.67 10.70 -7.36
C PHE A 129 0.77 10.49 -6.84
N PRO A 130 1.51 9.45 -7.25
CA PRO A 130 2.79 9.12 -6.62
C PRO A 130 3.83 10.23 -6.84
N PHE A 131 3.50 11.20 -7.70
CA PHE A 131 4.27 12.40 -8.01
C PHE A 131 3.67 13.69 -7.43
N ALA A 132 2.54 13.65 -6.71
CA ALA A 132 2.07 14.82 -5.99
C ALA A 132 2.84 14.89 -4.67
N ALA A 133 3.62 15.96 -4.51
CA ALA A 133 4.19 16.29 -3.21
C ALA A 133 3.07 16.28 -2.17
N THR A 134 3.24 15.48 -1.12
CA THR A 134 2.30 15.34 0.00
C THR A 134 2.25 16.63 0.81
N THR A 135 1.73 17.71 0.24
CA THR A 135 1.50 18.96 0.95
C THR A 135 0.18 18.84 1.70
N GLN A 136 0.31 18.69 3.02
CA GLN A 136 -0.65 18.99 4.09
C GLN A 136 -2.15 18.79 3.77
N LYS A 137 -2.79 17.85 4.48
CA LYS A 137 -4.25 17.75 4.53
C LYS A 137 -4.86 19.13 4.82
N PRO A 138 -5.71 19.69 3.94
CA PRO A 138 -6.40 20.94 4.23
C PRO A 138 -7.36 20.73 5.40
N LYS A 139 -7.41 21.73 6.29
CA LYS A 139 -8.14 21.66 7.58
C LYS A 139 -9.67 21.69 7.45
N ASN A 140 -10.22 22.06 6.28
CA ASN A 140 -11.66 22.16 6.05
C ASN A 140 -12.07 21.54 4.70
N MET A 141 -13.12 20.72 4.72
CA MET A 141 -13.60 19.97 3.54
C MET A 141 -14.42 20.85 2.57
N ASP A 142 -15.10 21.88 3.07
CA ASP A 142 -15.96 22.78 2.28
C ASP A 142 -15.17 23.80 1.44
N GLU A 143 -14.02 24.28 1.93
CA GLU A 143 -13.08 25.07 1.12
C GLU A 143 -12.47 24.25 -0.03
N MET A 144 -12.33 22.93 0.15
CA MET A 144 -11.82 22.04 -0.86
C MET A 144 -12.80 21.91 -2.04
N MET A 145 -14.11 21.78 -1.81
CA MET A 145 -15.08 21.59 -2.91
C MET A 145 -15.24 22.81 -3.83
N PHE A 146 -15.27 24.04 -3.28
CA PHE A 146 -15.31 25.27 -4.09
C PHE A 146 -13.96 25.59 -4.75
N SER A 147 -12.85 25.22 -4.11
CA SER A 147 -11.49 25.35 -4.67
C SER A 147 -11.22 24.32 -5.78
N THR A 148 -11.72 23.09 -5.66
CA THR A 148 -11.36 21.98 -6.56
C THR A 148 -11.87 22.19 -7.98
N LYS A 149 -13.13 22.65 -8.17
CA LYS A 149 -13.64 22.93 -9.53
C LYS A 149 -12.88 24.07 -10.21
N LYS A 150 -12.60 25.15 -9.48
CA LYS A 150 -11.83 26.30 -9.99
C LYS A 150 -10.38 25.92 -10.31
N TYR A 151 -9.78 25.09 -9.45
CA TYR A 151 -8.44 24.56 -9.66
C TYR A 151 -8.38 23.61 -10.86
N ILE A 152 -9.34 22.70 -11.03
CA ILE A 152 -9.45 21.82 -12.20
C ILE A 152 -9.52 22.66 -13.49
N VAL A 153 -10.37 23.69 -13.51
CA VAL A 153 -10.50 24.59 -14.67
C VAL A 153 -9.18 25.32 -14.95
N ASN A 154 -8.48 25.79 -13.92
CA ASN A 154 -7.17 26.43 -14.08
C ASN A 154 -6.11 25.46 -14.63
N VAL A 155 -6.05 24.24 -14.11
CA VAL A 155 -5.12 23.20 -14.61
C VAL A 155 -5.42 22.85 -16.06
N LEU A 156 -6.70 22.71 -16.44
CA LEU A 156 -7.11 22.47 -17.82
C LEU A 156 -6.76 23.64 -18.74
N LYS A 157 -6.86 24.88 -18.25
CA LYS A 157 -6.46 26.08 -19.00
C LYS A 157 -4.95 26.11 -19.23
N THR A 158 -4.15 25.79 -18.21
CA THR A 158 -2.68 25.67 -18.34
C THR A 158 -2.28 24.53 -19.27
N ALA A 159 -2.99 23.40 -19.23
CA ALA A 159 -2.82 22.31 -20.19
C ALA A 159 -3.08 22.77 -21.63
N ALA A 160 -4.22 23.42 -21.88
CA ALA A 160 -4.56 23.92 -23.21
C ALA A 160 -3.52 24.93 -23.72
N GLN A 161 -3.04 25.83 -22.87
CA GLN A 161 -2.03 26.81 -23.23
C GLN A 161 -0.67 26.17 -23.57
N SER A 162 -0.23 25.16 -22.79
CA SER A 162 1.04 24.45 -23.01
C SER A 162 1.04 23.51 -24.22
N MET A 163 -0.12 23.22 -24.81
CA MET A 163 -0.28 22.33 -25.97
C MET A 163 -0.53 23.05 -27.30
N THR A 164 -0.62 24.39 -27.31
CA THR A 164 -0.92 25.19 -28.53
C THR A 164 0.32 25.64 -29.31
N GLY A 165 1.53 25.39 -28.78
CA GLY A 165 2.79 25.70 -29.47
C GLY A 165 3.24 24.58 -30.43
N PRO A 166 4.20 24.85 -31.34
CA PRO A 166 4.73 23.88 -32.31
C PRO A 166 5.49 22.72 -31.66
N ALA A 167 5.90 22.86 -30.39
CA ALA A 167 6.45 21.80 -29.57
C ALA A 167 5.58 21.64 -28.32
N VAL A 168 4.97 20.47 -28.15
CA VAL A 168 4.30 20.10 -26.90
C VAL A 168 5.39 20.03 -25.81
N LEU A 169 5.38 20.98 -24.88
CA LEU A 169 6.28 20.92 -23.74
C LEU A 169 6.00 19.63 -22.95
N ALA A 170 7.04 18.91 -22.53
CA ALA A 170 6.89 17.66 -21.77
C ALA A 170 6.04 17.86 -20.49
N GLU A 171 6.08 19.05 -19.91
CA GLU A 171 5.25 19.48 -18.77
C GLU A 171 3.77 19.61 -19.14
N GLY A 172 3.45 19.91 -20.40
CA GLY A 172 2.09 20.01 -20.93
C GLY A 172 1.32 18.69 -20.87
N ALA A 173 2.02 17.55 -20.93
CA ALA A 173 1.41 16.23 -20.78
C ALA A 173 1.05 15.89 -19.32
N LEU A 174 1.65 16.56 -18.33
CA LEU A 174 1.40 16.31 -16.91
C LEU A 174 0.07 16.93 -16.44
N PHE A 175 -0.27 18.12 -16.92
CA PHE A 175 -1.47 18.86 -16.49
C PHE A 175 -2.80 18.14 -16.78
N PRO A 176 -3.01 17.51 -17.96
CA PRO A 176 -4.19 16.66 -18.19
C PRO A 176 -4.30 15.50 -17.20
N VAL A 177 -3.19 14.85 -16.83
CA VAL A 177 -3.18 13.72 -15.88
C VAL A 177 -3.59 14.21 -14.48
N ILE A 178 -3.08 15.38 -14.06
CA ILE A 178 -3.48 16.03 -12.80
C ILE A 178 -4.97 16.36 -12.82
N ALA A 179 -5.47 16.98 -13.89
CA ALA A 179 -6.89 17.35 -14.01
C ALA A 179 -7.81 16.11 -13.95
N VAL A 180 -7.49 15.05 -14.68
CA VAL A 180 -8.26 13.78 -14.66
C VAL A 180 -8.26 13.15 -13.28
N THR A 181 -7.14 13.19 -12.57
CA THR A 181 -7.06 12.68 -11.20
C THR A 181 -7.95 13.47 -10.26
N MET A 182 -7.98 14.80 -10.39
CA MET A 182 -8.82 15.66 -9.55
C MET A 182 -10.31 15.55 -9.90
N MET A 183 -10.66 15.39 -11.18
CA MET A 183 -12.05 15.11 -11.59
C MET A 183 -12.54 13.78 -11.01
N ARG A 184 -11.68 12.76 -10.96
CA ARG A 184 -11.99 11.49 -10.27
C ARG A 184 -12.19 11.65 -8.77
N ARG A 185 -11.62 12.69 -8.13
CA ARG A 185 -11.79 13.00 -6.70
C ARG A 185 -13.08 13.77 -6.37
N ALA A 186 -13.64 14.47 -7.35
CA ALA A 186 -14.78 15.37 -7.16
C ALA A 186 -16.15 14.68 -7.35
N ASN A 187 -16.16 13.46 -7.88
CA ASN A 187 -17.32 12.57 -8.01
C ASN A 187 -17.29 11.51 -6.91
#